data_AF-A0A1G0XHI8-F1
#
_entry.id   AF-A0A1G0XHI8-F1
#
_cell.length_a   1.000
_cell.length_b   1.000
_cell.length_c   1.000
_cell.angle_alpha   90.00
_cell.angle_beta   90.00
_cell.angle_gamma   90.00
#
_symmetry.space_group_name_H-M   'P 1'
#
loop_
_entity.id
_entity.type
_entity.pdbx_description
1 polymer ?
#
loop_
_entity_poly.entity_id
_entity_poly.type
_entity_poly.pdbx_seq_one_letter_code
_entity_poly.pdbx_strand_id
1 'polypeptide(L)' 'MEVGFVTTKGQLVIPSKMRKKFGIKPGTRVNFFEENDGIKIVPLTSEIIKSNKGFMKTGGKLLKALMEEKKKEREL' A
#
# COMPACT_ATOMS: atom_id res chain seq x y z
N MET A 1 -3.62 -14.13 22.09
CA MET A 1 -2.34 -13.52 21.72
C MET A 1 -1.67 -14.49 20.76
N GLU A 2 -1.48 -14.11 19.48
CA GLU A 2 -0.80 -14.99 18.51
C GLU A 2 0.65 -14.54 18.40
N VAL A 3 1.59 -15.40 18.77
CA VAL A 3 3.03 -15.15 18.68
C VAL A 3 3.57 -15.74 17.38
N GLY A 4 4.45 -14.99 16.72
CA GLY A 4 5.17 -15.44 15.52
C GLY A 4 6.65 -15.66 15.85
N PHE A 5 7.26 -16.65 15.22
CA PHE A 5 8.70 -16.86 15.33
C PHE A 5 9.40 -16.23 14.12
N VAL A 6 10.57 -15.65 14.39
CA VAL A 6 11.50 -15.21 13.35
C VAL A 6 12.36 -16.40 12.95
N THR A 7 12.37 -16.75 11.67
CA THR A 7 13.20 -17.85 11.17
C THR A 7 14.65 -17.39 10.99
N THR A 8 15.56 -18.33 10.73
CA THR A 8 17.01 -18.11 10.63
C THR A 8 17.44 -17.03 9.64
N LYS A 9 16.58 -16.68 8.67
CA LYS A 9 16.83 -15.65 7.65
C LYS A 9 16.12 -14.31 7.95
N GLY A 10 15.64 -14.10 9.17
CA GLY A 10 14.88 -12.91 9.54
C GLY A 10 13.44 -12.90 8.98
N GLN A 11 12.89 -14.06 8.62
CA GLN A 11 11.52 -14.12 8.08
C GLN A 11 10.52 -14.25 9.23
N LEU A 12 9.48 -13.41 9.24
CA LEU A 12 8.40 -13.50 10.21
C LEU A 12 7.26 -14.38 9.67
N VAL A 13 6.89 -15.42 10.41
CA VAL A 13 5.73 -16.24 10.05
C VAL A 13 4.45 -15.57 10.55
N ILE A 14 3.66 -15.02 9.62
CA ILE A 14 2.36 -14.45 9.94
C ILE A 14 1.36 -15.59 10.20
N PRO A 15 0.65 -15.62 11.34
CA PRO A 15 -0.40 -16.60 11.60
C PRO A 15 -1.49 -16.63 10.52
N SER A 16 -2.12 -17.80 10.35
CA SER A 16 -3.11 -18.02 9.29
C SER A 16 -4.33 -17.09 9.41
N LYS A 17 -4.76 -16.77 10.63
CA LYS A 17 -5.89 -15.86 10.89
C LYS A 17 -5.60 -14.44 10.41
N MET A 18 -4.41 -13.92 10.71
CA MET A 18 -3.96 -12.60 10.24
C MET A 18 -3.79 -12.57 8.72
N ARG A 19 -3.20 -13.62 8.12
CA ARG A 19 -3.09 -13.73 6.66
C ARG A 19 -4.45 -13.63 5.96
N LYS A 20 -5.48 -14.33 6.48
CA LYS A 20 -6.84 -14.28 5.93
C LYS A 20 -7.52 -12.93 6.15
N LYS A 21 -7.41 -12.36 7.35
CA LYS A 21 -8.04 -11.08 7.71
C LYS A 21 -7.52 -9.91 6.86
N PHE A 22 -6.22 -9.90 6.58
CA PHE A 22 -5.57 -8.85 5.80
C PHE A 22 -5.34 -9.22 4.33
N GLY A 23 -5.85 -10.36 3.87
CA GLY A 23 -5.75 -10.79 2.47
C GLY A 23 -4.32 -11.00 1.97
N ILE A 24 -3.36 -11.32 2.85
CA ILE A 24 -1.95 -11.47 2.52
C ILE A 24 -1.75 -12.79 1.76
N LYS A 25 -1.39 -12.68 0.48
CA LYS A 25 -1.07 -13.82 -0.40
C LYS A 25 0.44 -13.92 -0.63
N PRO A 26 0.98 -15.10 -0.97
CA PRO A 26 2.37 -15.22 -1.43
C PRO A 26 2.66 -14.22 -2.56
N GLY A 27 3.74 -13.43 -2.44
CA GLY A 27 4.07 -12.36 -3.39
C GLY A 27 3.44 -10.99 -3.11
N THR A 28 2.63 -10.87 -2.06
CA THR A 28 2.10 -9.56 -1.61
C THR A 28 3.24 -8.71 -1.06
N ARG A 29 3.44 -7.52 -1.63
CA ARG A 29 4.39 -6.53 -1.09
C ARG A 29 3.85 -5.98 0.23
N VAL A 30 4.72 -5.74 1.19
CA VAL A 30 4.39 -5.17 2.49
C VAL A 30 5.27 -3.95 2.74
N ASN A 31 4.70 -2.91 3.33
CA ASN A 31 5.45 -1.78 3.85
C ASN A 31 5.66 -1.96 5.34
N PHE A 32 6.88 -1.65 5.78
CA PHE A 32 7.24 -1.60 7.19
C PHE A 32 7.32 -0.13 7.61
N PHE A 33 6.60 0.21 8.67
CA PHE A 33 6.71 1.51 9.32
C PHE A 33 7.20 1.28 10.76
N GLU A 34 8.15 2.10 11.17
CA GLU A 34 8.63 2.13 12.54
C GLU A 34 7.75 3.12 13.32
N GLU A 35 6.98 2.61 14.28
CA GLU A 35 6.25 3.41 15.25
C GLU A 35 6.92 3.26 16.64
N ASN A 36 6.65 4.19 17.56
CA ASN A 36 7.31 4.21 18.88
C ASN A 36 7.09 2.92 19.71
N ASP A 37 6.00 2.19 19.46
CA ASP A 37 5.62 0.97 20.19
C ASP A 37 5.87 -0.32 19.37
N GLY A 38 6.44 -0.21 18.17
CA GLY A 38 6.82 -1.37 17.37
C GLY A 38 6.73 -1.18 15.87
N ILE A 39 6.79 -2.31 15.15
CA ILE A 39 6.81 -2.34 13.69
C ILE A 39 5.40 -2.56 13.16
N LYS A 40 4.90 -1.59 12.39
CA LYS A 40 3.62 -1.69 11.70
C LYS A 40 3.82 -2.23 10.30
N ILE A 41 3.20 -3.38 10.04
CA ILE A 41 3.25 -4.06 8.75
C ILE A 41 1.94 -3.78 8.01
N VAL A 42 2.04 -3.06 6.90
CA VAL A 42 0.88 -2.74 6.06
C VAL A 42 1.03 -3.46 4.72
N PRO A 43 0.15 -4.43 4.39
CA PRO A 43 0.18 -5.05 3.07
C PRO A 43 -0.21 -4.05 1.99
N LEU A 44 0.49 -4.06 0.87
CA LEU A 44 0.13 -3.34 -0.34
C LEU A 44 -0.69 -4.27 -1.24
N THR A 45 -1.92 -4.55 -0.82
CA THR A 45 -2.87 -5.31 -1.65
C THR A 45 -3.45 -4.40 -2.74
N SER A 46 -3.77 -4.99 -3.90
CA SER A 46 -4.47 -4.30 -4.99
C SER A 46 -5.78 -3.67 -4.54
N GLU A 47 -6.43 -4.23 -3.51
CA GLU A 47 -7.63 -3.70 -2.87
C GLU A 47 -7.36 -2.38 -2.14
N ILE A 48 -6.26 -2.26 -1.37
CA ILE A 48 -5.86 -1.02 -0.70
C ILE A 48 -5.50 0.06 -1.73
N ILE A 49 -4.79 -0.31 -2.80
CA ILE A 49 -4.47 0.62 -3.89
C ILE A 49 -5.76 1.08 -4.61
N LYS A 50 -6.73 0.19 -4.83
CA LYS A 50 -8.04 0.53 -5.41
C LYS A 50 -8.88 1.41 -4.48
N SER A 51 -8.87 1.16 -3.16
CA SER A 51 -9.58 1.99 -2.18
C SER A 51 -8.95 3.38 -2.01
N ASN A 52 -7.63 3.49 -2.15
CA ASN A 52 -6.94 4.79 -2.11
C ASN A 52 -7.04 5.56 -3.44
N LYS A 53 -7.31 4.88 -4.57
CA LYS A 53 -7.62 5.55 -5.84
C LYS A 53 -8.92 6.36 -5.70
N GLY A 54 -8.80 7.68 -5.80
CA GLY A 54 -9.95 8.60 -5.71
C GLY A 54 -10.23 9.16 -4.32
N PHE A 55 -9.42 8.82 -3.29
CA PHE A 55 -9.56 9.37 -1.93
C PHE A 55 -9.57 10.91 -1.91
N MET A 56 -8.78 11.54 -2.79
CA MET A 56 -8.70 12.99 -2.88
C MET A 56 -9.96 13.66 -3.47
N LYS A 57 -11.01 12.89 -3.82
CA LYS A 57 -12.31 13.32 -4.40
C LYS A 57 -12.25 14.31 -5.58
N THR A 58 -11.06 14.61 -6.09
CA THR A 58 -10.83 15.60 -7.14
C THR A 58 -11.11 15.06 -8.53
N GLY A 59 -11.48 13.77 -8.67
CA GLY A 59 -11.96 13.19 -9.93
C GLY A 59 -11.00 13.37 -11.11
N GLY A 60 -9.70 13.49 -10.85
CA GLY A 60 -8.70 13.76 -11.89
C GLY A 60 -8.71 15.20 -12.44
N LYS A 61 -9.38 16.17 -11.80
CA LYS A 61 -9.39 17.58 -12.22
C LYS A 61 -7.97 18.18 -12.25
N LEU A 62 -7.14 17.87 -11.26
CA LEU A 62 -5.73 18.28 -11.24
C LEU A 62 -4.93 17.67 -12.41
N LEU A 63 -5.20 16.40 -12.74
CA LEU A 63 -4.55 15.74 -13.87
C LEU A 63 -4.97 16.37 -15.21
N LYS A 64 -6.25 16.75 -15.35
CA LYS A 64 -6.76 17.47 -16.53
C LYS A 64 -6.11 18.84 -16.69
N ALA A 65 -6.04 19.64 -15.62
CA ALA A 65 -5.39 20.94 -15.65
C ALA A 65 -3.91 20.83 -16.05
N LEU A 66 -3.19 19.84 -15.50
CA LEU A 66 -1.80 19.57 -15.87
C LEU A 66 -1.63 19.13 -17.33
N MET A 67 -2.57 18.33 -17.86
CA MET A 67 -2.55 17.92 -19.27
C MET A 67 -2.82 19.09 -20.22
N GLU A 68 -3.72 20.01 -19.86
CA GLU A 68 -3.99 21.22 -20.64
C GLU A 68 -2.79 22.18 -20.65
N GLU A 69 -2.12 22.38 -19.51
CA GLU A 69 -0.88 23.17 -19.44
C GLU A 69 0.22 22.56 -20.31
N LYS A 70 0.47 21.25 -20.19
CA LYS A 70 1.48 20.58 -21.03
C LYS A 70 1.17 20.62 -22.52
N LYS A 71 -0.10 20.66 -22.90
CA LYS A 71 -0.50 20.81 -24.31
C LYS A 71 -0.18 22.22 -24.81
N LYS A 72 -0.48 23.25 -24.00
CA LYS A 72 -0.14 24.65 -24.30
C LYS A 72 1.36 24.88 -24.43
N GLU A 73 2.17 24.27 -23.55
CA GLU A 73 3.64 24.32 -23.67
C GLU A 73 4.17 23.67 -24.95
N ARG A 74 3.45 22.70 -25.52
CA ARG A 74 3.88 21.95 -26.70
C ARG A 74 3.47 22.59 -28.02
N GLU A 75 2.52 23.52 -27.97
CA GLU A 75 2.01 24.29 -29.11
C GLU A 75 2.67 25.67 -29.22
N LEU A 76 3.52 26.03 -28.24
CA LEU A 76 4.40 27.20 -28.20
C LEU A 76 5.80 26.85 -28.74
#